data_AF-A0A5B0M163-F1
#
_entry.id   AF-A0A5B0M163-F1
#
_cell.length_a   1.000
_cell.length_b   1.000
_cell.length_c   1.000
_cell.angle_alpha   90.00
_cell.angle_beta   90.00
_cell.angle_gamma   90.00
#
_symmetry.space_group_name_H-M   'P 1'
#
loop_
_entity.id
_entity.type
_entity.pdbx_description
1 polymer ?
#
loop_
_entity_poly.entity_id
_entity_poly.type
_entity_poly.pdbx_seq_one_letter_code
_entity_poly.pdbx_strand_id
1 'polypeptide(L)'
;MNATLYALLCLAAAAANVAAVGEKKKCFTYSAGTKGYSCNDRSDIICTEGCKTFVTITNCTLPSYPKKPVTTELCTIGYGRDTAAAKACITGQGSFRCTGTTTGHATCSGCVPYNKVSWAN
;
A
#
# COMPACT_ATOMS: atom_id res chain seq x y z
N MET A 1 -31.69 4.17 -39.74
CA MET A 1 -30.57 3.71 -38.87
C MET A 1 -30.99 3.91 -37.43
N ASN A 2 -31.22 2.82 -36.69
CA ASN A 2 -31.83 2.88 -35.36
C ASN A 2 -30.78 3.33 -34.32
N ALA A 3 -30.87 4.60 -33.89
CA ALA A 3 -30.00 5.19 -32.88
C ALA A 3 -29.98 4.42 -31.55
N THR A 4 -31.03 3.64 -31.29
CA THR A 4 -31.17 2.76 -30.13
C THR A 4 -30.14 1.61 -30.13
N LEU A 5 -29.77 1.06 -31.30
CA LEU A 5 -28.76 0.00 -31.38
C LEU A 5 -27.36 0.52 -31.03
N TYR A 6 -27.02 1.73 -31.49
CA TYR A 6 -25.72 2.36 -31.22
C TYR A 6 -25.55 2.71 -29.74
N ALA A 7 -26.61 3.20 -29.08
CA ALA A 7 -26.58 3.50 -27.66
C ALA A 7 -26.36 2.24 -26.79
N LEU A 8 -26.98 1.11 -27.15
CA LEU A 8 -26.80 -0.17 -26.47
C LEU A 8 -25.39 -0.75 -26.65
N LEU A 9 -24.79 -0.59 -27.83
CA LEU A 9 -23.41 -1.02 -28.11
C LEU A 9 -22.36 -0.21 -27.32
N CYS A 10 -22.57 1.09 -27.12
CA CYS A 10 -21.68 1.92 -26.30
C CYS A 10 -21.73 1.55 -24.80
N LEU A 11 -22.89 1.16 -24.28
CA LEU A 11 -23.04 0.80 -22.87
C LEU A 11 -22.40 -0.57 -22.56
N ALA A 12 -22.45 -1.52 -23.51
CA ALA A 12 -21.78 -2.81 -23.39
C ALA A 12 -20.25 -2.70 -23.41
N ALA A 13 -19.68 -1.77 -24.19
CA ALA A 13 -18.24 -1.52 -24.22
C ALA A 13 -17.71 -0.89 -22.92
N ALA A 14 -18.53 -0.08 -22.23
CA ALA A 14 -18.16 0.49 -20.93
C ALA A 14 -18.14 -0.57 -19.81
N ALA A 15 -19.01 -1.58 -19.87
CA ALA A 15 -19.09 -2.66 -18.89
C ALA A 15 -17.98 -3.73 -19.03
N ALA A 16 -17.27 -3.78 -20.16
CA ALA A 16 -16.11 -4.67 -20.33
C ALA A 16 -14.85 -4.19 -19.57
N ASN A 17 -14.85 -2.96 -19.05
CA ASN A 17 -13.76 -2.37 -18.30
C ASN A 17 -14.02 -2.37 -16.78
N VAL A 18 -14.75 -3.37 -16.26
CA VAL A 18 -14.71 -3.64 -14.81
C VAL A 18 -13.33 -4.23 -14.52
N ALA A 19 -12.32 -3.36 -14.46
CA ALA A 19 -11.10 -3.63 -13.72
C ALA A 19 -11.53 -4.20 -12.37
N ALA A 20 -11.02 -5.38 -12.02
CA ALA A 20 -11.42 -6.09 -10.82
C ALA A 20 -11.57 -5.10 -9.66
N VAL A 21 -12.79 -4.96 -9.12
CA VAL A 21 -13.06 -4.05 -7.99
C VAL A 21 -12.16 -4.51 -6.86
N GLY A 22 -11.07 -3.78 -6.64
CA GLY A 22 -10.03 -4.25 -5.76
C GLY A 22 -10.49 -4.26 -4.32
N GLU A 23 -10.11 -5.30 -3.59
CA GLU A 23 -10.55 -5.49 -2.23
C GLU A 23 -9.94 -4.45 -1.30
N LYS A 24 -10.64 -4.19 -0.20
CA LYS A 24 -10.09 -3.46 0.94
C LYS A 24 -9.41 -4.46 1.89
N LYS A 25 -8.15 -4.24 2.22
CA LYS A 25 -7.37 -5.12 3.10
C LYS A 25 -6.81 -4.36 4.30
N LYS A 26 -6.75 -5.08 5.44
CA LYS A 26 -5.97 -4.69 6.60
C LYS A 26 -4.57 -5.27 6.48
N CYS A 27 -3.57 -4.40 6.48
CA CYS A 27 -2.17 -4.72 6.24
C CYS A 27 -1.35 -4.40 7.49
N PHE A 28 -0.80 -5.43 8.13
CA PHE A 28 0.09 -5.32 9.28
C PHE A 28 1.55 -5.16 8.88
N THR A 29 1.88 -5.51 7.63
CA THR A 29 3.08 -5.08 6.92
C THR A 29 2.68 -4.54 5.55
N TYR A 30 3.44 -3.60 5.02
CA TYR A 30 3.14 -2.97 3.74
C TYR A 30 4.35 -2.19 3.24
N SER A 31 4.44 -1.98 1.94
CA SER A 31 5.42 -1.08 1.34
C SER A 31 4.85 -0.45 0.07
N ALA A 32 4.98 0.86 -0.04
CA ALA A 32 4.66 1.59 -1.25
C ALA A 32 5.71 1.28 -2.32
N GLY A 33 5.25 1.05 -3.54
CA GLY A 33 6.04 1.02 -4.76
C GLY A 33 5.42 1.92 -5.83
N THR A 34 6.05 1.98 -7.00
CA THR A 34 5.58 2.78 -8.14
C THR A 34 4.19 2.40 -8.63
N LYS A 35 3.79 1.15 -8.39
CA LYS A 35 2.55 0.53 -8.87
C LYS A 35 1.42 0.48 -7.82
N GLY A 36 1.70 0.88 -6.58
CA GLY A 36 0.79 0.75 -5.46
C GLY A 36 1.46 0.16 -4.22
N TYR A 37 0.66 -0.26 -3.25
CA TYR A 37 1.16 -0.83 -2.00
C TYR A 37 1.12 -2.36 -2.02
N SER A 38 2.20 -3.01 -1.60
CA SER A 38 2.13 -4.40 -1.16
C SER A 38 1.47 -4.48 0.23
N CYS A 39 0.86 -5.62 0.54
CA CYS A 39 0.11 -5.82 1.78
C CYS A 39 0.45 -7.19 2.40
N ASN A 40 0.79 -7.21 3.68
CA ASN A 40 1.10 -8.42 4.45
C ASN A 40 2.18 -9.31 3.81
N ASP A 41 3.20 -8.68 3.22
CA ASP A 41 4.31 -9.36 2.51
C ASP A 41 3.85 -10.29 1.37
N ARG A 42 2.64 -10.05 0.84
CA ARG A 42 2.08 -10.78 -0.31
C ARG A 42 2.56 -10.13 -1.60
N SER A 43 3.52 -10.77 -2.27
CA SER A 43 4.03 -10.33 -3.58
C SER A 43 3.04 -10.56 -4.72
N ASP A 44 2.03 -11.41 -4.50
CA ASP A 44 0.98 -11.71 -5.47
C ASP A 44 -0.17 -10.70 -5.44
N ILE A 45 -0.20 -9.76 -4.48
CA ILE A 45 -1.26 -8.75 -4.32
C ILE A 45 -0.66 -7.35 -4.37
N ILE A 46 -1.32 -6.46 -5.11
CA ILE A 46 -0.99 -5.03 -5.16
C ILE A 46 -2.24 -4.21 -4.92
N CYS A 47 -2.15 -3.21 -4.05
CA CYS A 47 -3.22 -2.26 -3.74
C CYS A 47 -2.98 -0.95 -4.48
N THR A 48 -3.70 -0.75 -5.58
CA THR A 48 -3.47 0.34 -6.53
C THR A 48 -4.10 1.67 -6.12
N GLU A 49 -5.11 1.64 -5.25
CA GLU A 49 -5.79 2.84 -4.73
C GLU A 49 -5.14 3.39 -3.44
N GLY A 50 -4.04 2.77 -3.00
CA GLY A 50 -3.26 3.19 -1.84
C GLY A 50 -3.86 2.82 -0.48
N CYS A 51 -3.26 3.36 0.57
CA CYS A 51 -3.62 3.10 1.97
C CYS A 51 -3.87 4.41 2.74
N LYS A 52 -4.74 4.38 3.76
CA LYS A 52 -5.16 5.59 4.50
C LYS A 52 -4.79 5.60 5.99
N THR A 53 -4.95 4.47 6.68
CA THR A 53 -4.43 4.31 8.04
C THR A 53 -3.04 3.71 7.97
N PHE A 54 -2.26 3.81 9.04
CA PHE A 54 -0.89 3.31 9.09
C PHE A 54 -0.53 2.85 10.50
N VAL A 55 0.58 2.14 10.58
CA VAL A 55 1.21 1.75 11.84
C VAL A 55 1.93 2.96 12.45
N THR A 56 1.73 3.13 13.76
CA THR A 56 2.57 3.99 14.61
C THR A 56 3.48 3.11 15.45
N ILE A 57 4.76 3.44 15.53
CA ILE A 57 5.75 2.68 16.31
C ILE A 57 6.68 3.61 17.09
N THR A 58 7.00 3.22 18.31
CA THR A 58 7.89 3.97 19.22
C THR A 58 9.34 3.50 19.11
N ASN A 59 10.24 4.25 19.75
CA ASN A 59 11.67 3.92 19.86
C ASN A 59 12.36 3.76 18.49
N CYS A 60 12.18 4.76 17.63
CA CYS A 60 12.73 4.82 16.29
C CYS A 60 14.00 5.66 16.22
N THR A 61 15.01 5.13 15.53
CA THR A 61 16.26 5.82 15.22
C THR A 61 16.40 5.95 13.71
N LEU A 62 17.01 7.05 13.24
CA LEU A 62 17.29 7.27 11.83
C LEU A 62 18.75 6.90 11.54
N PRO A 63 19.05 5.75 10.91
CA PRO A 63 20.43 5.28 10.74
C PRO A 63 21.30 6.24 9.92
N SER A 64 20.71 6.95 8.96
CA SER A 64 21.41 7.95 8.15
C SER A 64 21.76 9.22 8.94
N TYR A 65 21.12 9.46 10.08
CA TYR A 65 21.44 10.58 10.97
C TYR A 65 21.33 10.18 12.45
N PRO A 66 22.36 9.48 12.99
CA PRO A 66 22.31 8.92 14.34
C PRO A 66 22.24 9.96 15.47
N LYS A 67 22.52 11.24 15.17
CA LYS A 67 22.37 12.35 16.13
C LYS A 67 20.90 12.76 16.31
N LYS A 68 19.98 12.33 15.43
CA LYS A 68 18.55 12.56 15.61
C LYS A 68 18.11 11.86 16.92
N PRO A 69 17.38 12.55 17.81
CA PRO A 69 16.78 11.90 18.96
C PRO A 69 15.88 10.73 18.55
N VAL A 70 15.70 9.80 19.48
CA VAL A 70 14.74 8.70 19.33
C VAL A 70 13.33 9.27 19.27
N THR A 71 12.53 8.80 18.32
CA THR A 71 11.17 9.31 18.06
C THR A 71 10.11 8.22 18.04
N THR A 72 8.85 8.65 18.00
CA THR A 72 7.70 7.86 17.60
C THR A 72 7.34 8.24 16.18
N GLU A 73 7.19 7.25 15.30
CA GLU A 73 7.00 7.48 13.87
C GLU A 73 5.68 6.87 13.39
N LEU A 74 5.02 7.56 12.45
CA LEU A 74 3.89 7.07 11.69
C LEU A 74 4.40 6.57 10.33
N CYS A 75 4.36 5.25 10.12
CA CYS A 75 4.99 4.59 8.97
C CYS A 75 4.10 4.68 7.72
N THR A 76 4.09 5.82 7.05
CA THR A 76 3.15 6.07 5.94
C THR A 76 3.54 5.40 4.62
N ILE A 77 4.82 5.12 4.40
CA ILE A 77 5.33 4.55 3.14
C ILE A 77 5.51 3.05 3.27
N GLY A 78 6.00 2.57 4.41
CA GLY A 78 6.19 1.14 4.61
C GLY A 78 6.43 0.78 6.06
N TYR A 79 5.99 -0.41 6.43
CA TYR A 79 6.23 -1.00 7.74
C TYR A 79 6.45 -2.50 7.60
N GLY A 80 7.51 -3.01 8.23
CA GLY A 80 7.88 -4.41 8.08
C GLY A 80 9.03 -4.83 8.99
N ARG A 81 9.53 -6.04 8.75
CA ARG A 81 10.71 -6.56 9.44
C ARG A 81 11.97 -5.88 8.90
N ASP A 82 12.86 -5.48 9.81
CA ASP A 82 14.21 -5.03 9.47
C ASP A 82 15.24 -6.05 9.93
N THR A 83 15.15 -6.47 11.21
CA THR A 83 15.92 -7.60 11.75
C THR A 83 15.02 -8.53 12.55
N ALA A 84 15.58 -9.50 13.28
CA ALA A 84 14.80 -10.28 14.23
C ALA A 84 14.27 -9.45 15.41
N ALA A 85 14.99 -8.39 15.80
CA ALA A 85 14.67 -7.57 16.96
C ALA A 85 14.11 -6.18 16.61
N ALA A 86 14.17 -5.77 15.34
CA ALA A 86 13.78 -4.42 14.90
C ALA A 86 12.81 -4.44 13.72
N LYS A 87 12.03 -3.37 13.62
CA LYS A 87 11.10 -3.07 12.54
C LYS A 87 11.63 -1.92 11.69
N ALA A 88 11.36 -2.00 10.40
CA ALA A 88 11.55 -0.89 9.48
C ALA A 88 10.28 -0.05 9.49
N CYS A 89 10.42 1.25 9.68
CA CYS A 89 9.35 2.22 9.54
C CYS A 89 9.79 3.26 8.50
N ILE A 90 9.15 3.25 7.34
CA ILE A 90 9.45 4.18 6.26
C ILE A 90 8.38 5.27 6.25
N THR A 91 8.83 6.51 6.32
CA THR A 91 8.01 7.71 6.27
C THR A 91 8.51 8.62 5.15
N GLY A 92 7.79 9.71 4.86
CA GLY A 92 8.28 10.73 3.93
C GLY A 92 9.57 11.43 4.40
N GLN A 93 9.96 11.30 5.67
CA GLN A 93 11.17 11.89 6.23
C GLN A 93 12.38 10.94 6.14
N GLY A 94 12.17 9.64 5.96
CA GLY A 94 13.25 8.66 5.89
C GLY A 94 12.84 7.26 6.33
N SER A 95 13.85 6.39 6.40
CA SER A 95 13.71 5.01 6.84
C SER A 95 14.29 4.84 8.24
N PHE A 96 13.42 4.54 9.20
CA PHE A 96 13.75 4.40 10.61
C PHE A 96 13.88 2.93 10.98
N ARG A 97 14.83 2.65 11.88
CA ARG A 97 14.94 1.38 12.60
C ARG A 97 14.32 1.55 13.98
N CYS A 98 13.28 0.78 14.26
CA CYS A 98 12.47 0.91 15.47
C CYS A 98 12.44 -0.39 16.28
N THR A 99 12.44 -0.27 17.61
CA THR A 99 12.43 -1.43 18.53
C THR A 99 11.33 -1.34 19.60
N GLY A 100 10.46 -0.33 19.49
CA GLY A 100 9.41 -0.07 20.48
C GLY A 100 8.09 -0.78 20.17
N THR A 101 7.07 -0.35 20.91
CA THR A 101 5.68 -0.83 20.77
C THR A 101 5.02 -0.31 19.51
N THR A 102 4.16 -1.14 18.93
CA THR A 102 3.44 -0.88 17.67
C THR A 102 1.95 -0.77 17.93
N THR A 103 1.27 0.16 17.27
CA THR A 103 -0.20 0.26 17.23
C THR A 103 -0.70 0.52 15.81
N GLY A 104 -1.97 0.18 15.56
CA GLY A 104 -2.61 0.42 14.27
C GLY A 104 -2.31 -0.64 13.20
N HIS A 105 -2.73 -0.35 11.98
CA HIS A 105 -2.51 -1.14 10.77
C HIS A 105 -2.77 -0.24 9.55
N ALA A 106 -2.25 -0.62 8.39
CA ALA A 106 -2.66 0.01 7.16
C ALA A 106 -3.99 -0.55 6.65
N THR A 107 -4.82 0.35 6.13
CA THR A 107 -6.06 -0.01 5.45
C THR A 107 -5.89 0.38 4.00
N CYS A 108 -5.70 -0.62 3.14
CA CYS A 108 -5.40 -0.44 1.73
C CYS A 108 -6.61 -0.82 0.88
N SER A 109 -6.83 -0.09 -0.20
CA SER A 109 -7.94 -0.30 -1.14
C SER A 109 -7.41 -0.64 -2.53
N GLY A 110 -8.29 -1.14 -3.41
CA GLY A 110 -7.87 -1.51 -4.76
C GLY A 110 -6.93 -2.72 -4.77
N CYS A 111 -6.98 -3.57 -3.75
CA CYS A 111 -6.08 -4.72 -3.65
C CYS A 111 -6.53 -5.85 -4.57
N VAL A 112 -5.73 -6.12 -5.59
CA VAL A 112 -6.00 -7.16 -6.59
C VAL A 112 -4.76 -8.04 -6.79
N PRO A 113 -4.93 -9.27 -7.31
CA PRO A 113 -3.80 -10.07 -7.74
C PRO A 113 -2.96 -9.33 -8.78
N TYR A 114 -1.64 -9.35 -8.66
CA TYR A 114 -0.73 -8.59 -9.52
C TYR A 114 -0.88 -8.92 -11.01
N ASN A 115 -1.20 -10.19 -11.32
CA ASN A 115 -1.45 -10.66 -12.69
C ASN A 115 -2.81 -10.25 -13.26
N LYS A 116 -3.66 -9.57 -12.48
CA LYS A 116 -4.96 -9.02 -12.90
C LYS A 116 -4.91 -7.52 -13.15
N VAL A 117 -3.77 -6.87 -12.91
CA VAL A 117 -3.58 -5.45 -13.26
C VAL A 117 -3.05 -5.35 -14.67
N SER A 118 -3.77 -4.62 -15.52
CA SER A 118 -3.26 -4.17 -16.82
C SER A 118 -2.33 -2.98 -16.59
N TRP A 119 -1.04 -3.16 -16.84
CA TRP A 119 -0.05 -2.09 -16.73
C TRP A 119 0.06 -1.41 -18.10
N ALA A 120 -0.04 -0.07 -18.13
CA ALA A 120 0.38 0.68 -19.30
C ALA A 120 1.90 0.50 -19.45
N ASN A 121 2.33 0.03 -20.62
CA ASN A 121 3.74 -0.09 -20.99
C ASN A 121 4.30 1.25 -21.47
#